data_AF-A0A076PJF9-F1
#
_entry.id   AF-A0A076PJF9-F1
#
_cell.length_a   1.000
_cell.length_b   1.000
_cell.length_c   1.000
_cell.angle_alpha   90.00
_cell.angle_beta   90.00
_cell.angle_gamma   90.00
#
_symmetry.space_group_name_H-M   'P 1'
#
loop_
_entity.id
_entity.type
_entity.pdbx_description
1 polymer ?
#
loop_
_entity_poly.entity_id
_entity_poly.type
_entity_poly.pdbx_seq_one_letter_code
_entity_poly.pdbx_strand_id
1 'polypeptide(L)'
;MTAQRSEIAALKRDVKALTLQLKAVLKAVARQDGAGKAAAPEGTDAPARHGRRFKFDARALAAKREQLGISQQAMAALLEASMLSVSRWESGKVTPRAAQLERIQTVLKIGKREAKAKLQG
;
A
#
# COMPACT_ATOMS: atom_id res chain seq x y z
N MET A 1 -1.38 -38.17 -10.07
CA MET A 1 -0.32 -37.22 -9.66
C MET A 1 0.23 -36.32 -10.79
N THR A 2 -0.06 -36.60 -12.07
CA THR A 2 0.41 -35.78 -13.22
C THR A 2 -0.43 -34.51 -13.43
N ALA A 3 -1.75 -34.56 -13.22
CA ALA A 3 -2.67 -33.44 -13.41
C ALA A 3 -2.40 -32.23 -12.50
N GLN A 4 -2.11 -32.47 -11.21
CA GLN A 4 -1.77 -31.39 -10.27
C GLN A 4 -0.46 -30.68 -10.66
N ARG A 5 0.51 -31.41 -11.22
CA ARG A 5 1.79 -30.82 -11.64
C ARG A 5 1.61 -29.95 -12.89
N SER A 6 0.76 -30.36 -13.83
CA SER A 6 0.44 -29.53 -15.01
C SER A 6 -0.36 -28.28 -14.66
N GLU A 7 -1.27 -28.37 -13.69
CA GLU A 7 -2.07 -27.24 -13.22
C GLU A 7 -1.21 -26.22 -12.47
N ILE A 8 -0.32 -26.68 -11.58
CA ILE A 8 0.67 -25.81 -10.92
C ILE A 8 1.59 -25.15 -11.95
N ALA A 9 1.97 -25.86 -13.02
CA ALA A 9 2.78 -25.28 -14.09
C ALA A 9 2.02 -24.21 -14.89
N ALA A 10 0.72 -24.42 -15.16
CA ALA A 10 -0.14 -23.43 -15.80
C ALA A 10 -0.26 -22.17 -14.94
N LEU A 11 -0.62 -22.32 -13.66
CA LEU A 11 -0.72 -21.21 -12.71
C LEU A 11 0.59 -20.42 -12.58
N LYS A 12 1.74 -21.11 -12.56
CA LYS A 12 3.06 -20.44 -12.52
C LYS A 12 3.35 -19.64 -13.79
N ARG A 13 2.87 -20.07 -14.97
CA ARG A 13 3.01 -19.29 -16.21
C ARG A 13 2.10 -18.08 -16.18
N ASP A 14 0.87 -18.23 -15.70
CA ASP A 14 -0.10 -17.14 -15.63
C ASP A 14 0.35 -16.06 -14.63
N VAL A 15 0.85 -16.46 -13.46
CA VAL A 15 1.45 -15.53 -12.48
C VAL A 15 2.62 -14.76 -13.09
N LYS A 16 3.49 -15.43 -13.88
CA LYS A 16 4.59 -14.75 -14.58
C LYS A 16 4.08 -13.78 -15.64
N ALA A 17 3.08 -14.18 -16.44
CA ALA A 17 2.49 -13.35 -17.48
C ALA A 17 1.84 -12.09 -16.87
N LEU A 18 1.05 -12.25 -15.81
CA LEU A 18 0.42 -11.15 -15.09
C LEU A 18 1.46 -10.22 -14.44
N THR A 19 2.54 -10.77 -13.89
CA THR A 19 3.64 -9.97 -13.32
C THR A 19 4.33 -9.14 -14.40
N LEU A 20 4.54 -9.69 -15.60
CA LEU A 20 5.13 -8.96 -16.72
C LEU A 20 4.20 -7.84 -17.22
N GLN A 21 2.90 -8.11 -17.34
CA GLN A 21 1.91 -7.11 -17.71
C GLN A 21 1.83 -5.98 -16.68
N LEU A 22 1.86 -6.31 -15.39
CA LEU A 22 1.90 -5.32 -14.31
C LEU A 22 3.15 -4.44 -14.39
N LYS A 23 4.34 -5.04 -14.63
CA LYS A 23 5.58 -4.28 -14.84
C LYS A 23 5.51 -3.37 -16.08
N ALA A 24 4.87 -3.82 -17.16
CA ALA A 24 4.69 -3.02 -18.37
C ALA A 24 3.79 -1.81 -18.11
N VAL A 25 2.65 -2.01 -17.42
CA VAL A 25 1.73 -0.93 -17.02
C VAL A 25 2.42 0.04 -16.06
N LEU A 26 3.14 -0.44 -15.05
CA LEU A 26 3.90 0.42 -14.13
C LEU A 26 4.97 1.25 -14.85
N LYS A 27 5.65 0.68 -15.86
CA LYS A 27 6.61 1.42 -16.68
C LYS A 27 5.93 2.46 -17.58
N ALA A 28 4.74 2.15 -18.11
CA ALA A 28 3.95 3.10 -18.89
C ALA A 28 3.47 4.29 -18.02
N VAL A 29 2.98 4.01 -16.81
CA VAL A 29 2.56 5.04 -15.84
C VAL A 29 3.76 5.89 -15.40
N ALA A 30 4.92 5.29 -15.13
CA ALA A 30 6.14 6.04 -14.79
C ALA A 30 6.61 6.97 -15.93
N ARG A 31 6.35 6.62 -17.19
CA ARG A 31 6.63 7.49 -18.34
C ARG A 31 5.60 8.61 -18.47
N GLN A 32 4.35 8.39 -18.06
CA GLN A 32 3.31 9.42 -18.00
C GLN A 32 3.54 10.41 -16.85
N ASP A 33 3.98 9.93 -15.68
CA ASP A 33 4.32 10.76 -14.51
C ASP A 33 5.62 11.58 -14.70
N GLY A 34 6.49 11.18 -15.61
CA GLY A 34 7.77 11.86 -15.92
C GLY A 34 7.65 13.10 -16.82
N ALA A 35 6.50 13.32 -17.46
CA ALA A 35 6.28 14.47 -18.35
C ALA A 35 5.72 15.72 -17.63
N GLY A 36 5.47 15.65 -16.31
CA GLY A 36 4.80 16.73 -15.59
C GLY A 36 5.14 16.78 -14.11
N LYS A 37 6.41 16.99 -13.74
CA LYS A 37 6.74 17.43 -12.38
C LYS A 37 8.06 18.20 -12.28
N ALA A 38 8.10 19.37 -12.91
CA ALA A 38 8.81 20.50 -12.33
C ALA A 38 7.87 21.16 -11.32
N ALA A 39 8.30 21.17 -10.05
CA ALA A 39 7.96 22.14 -8.99
C ALA A 39 8.00 21.44 -7.61
N ALA A 40 9.03 21.77 -6.84
CA ALA A 40 8.89 21.89 -5.39
C ALA A 40 7.84 22.98 -5.07
N PRO A 41 7.27 22.98 -3.86
CA PRO A 41 7.78 23.99 -2.94
C PRO A 41 7.86 23.54 -1.48
N GLU A 42 8.76 24.22 -0.78
CA GLU A 42 8.83 24.30 0.68
C GLU A 42 7.62 25.02 1.30
N GLY A 43 7.41 24.75 2.58
CA GLY A 43 7.08 25.76 3.60
C GLY A 43 5.74 26.50 3.51
N THR A 44 4.87 26.28 4.51
CA THR A 44 4.19 27.39 5.23
C THR A 44 3.51 26.87 6.48
N ASP A 45 3.73 27.64 7.55
CA ASP A 45 3.14 27.49 8.88
C ASP A 45 1.78 28.25 8.97
N ALA A 46 0.94 27.79 9.91
CA ALA A 46 -0.23 28.46 10.53
C ALA A 46 -1.55 28.71 9.72
N PRO A 47 -2.72 28.97 10.36
CA PRO A 47 -3.32 28.35 11.56
C PRO A 47 -4.83 27.97 11.44
N ALA A 48 -5.29 27.13 12.37
CA ALA A 48 -6.64 27.03 12.98
C ALA A 48 -7.93 26.69 12.17
N ARG A 49 -8.54 25.57 12.62
CA ARG A 49 -9.98 25.26 12.78
C ARG A 49 -10.74 24.73 11.55
N HIS A 50 -10.91 23.40 11.49
CA HIS A 50 -12.17 22.63 11.61
C HIS A 50 -11.86 21.13 11.39
N GLY A 51 -11.97 20.33 12.46
CA GLY A 51 -11.66 18.89 12.45
C GLY A 51 -10.16 18.60 12.38
N ARG A 52 -9.61 17.79 13.30
CA ARG A 52 -8.21 17.36 13.23
C ARG A 52 -8.01 16.56 11.93
N ARG A 53 -7.54 17.22 10.86
CA ARG A 53 -7.04 16.56 9.66
C ARG A 53 -6.04 15.51 10.10
N PHE A 54 -6.32 14.24 9.79
CA PHE A 54 -5.46 13.12 10.15
C PHE A 54 -4.06 13.38 9.57
N LYS A 55 -3.08 13.58 10.45
CA LYS A 55 -1.68 13.69 10.04
C LYS A 55 -1.12 12.28 9.96
N PHE A 56 -0.63 11.91 8.78
CA PHE A 56 0.02 10.63 8.57
C PHE A 56 1.34 10.57 9.32
N ASP A 57 1.56 9.50 10.07
CA ASP A 57 2.83 9.17 10.71
C ASP A 57 3.28 7.78 10.24
N ALA A 58 4.44 7.76 9.57
CA ALA A 58 5.08 6.55 9.07
C ALA A 58 5.41 5.55 10.18
N ARG A 59 5.88 6.05 11.33
CA ARG A 59 6.24 5.23 12.49
C ARG A 59 5.00 4.62 13.12
N ALA A 60 3.91 5.37 13.19
CA ALA A 60 2.62 4.87 13.69
C ALA A 60 2.07 3.73 12.81
N LEU A 61 2.22 3.83 11.48
CA LEU A 61 1.82 2.75 10.56
C LEU A 61 2.65 1.47 10.80
N ALA A 62 3.98 1.61 10.90
CA ALA A 62 4.87 0.47 11.16
C ALA A 62 4.59 -0.18 12.54
N ALA A 63 4.43 0.64 13.58
CA ALA A 63 4.07 0.17 14.92
C ALA A 63 2.72 -0.55 14.93
N LYS A 64 1.73 -0.07 14.17
CA LYS A 64 0.45 -0.75 14.03
C LYS A 64 0.61 -2.11 13.36
N ARG A 65 1.42 -2.21 12.30
CA ARG A 65 1.71 -3.49 11.65
C ARG A 65 2.32 -4.50 12.62
N GLU A 66 3.29 -4.06 13.41
CA GLU A 66 3.92 -4.87 14.46
C GLU A 66 2.92 -5.26 15.55
N GLN A 67 2.09 -4.31 16.00
CA GLN A 67 1.02 -4.56 16.97
C GLN A 67 0.02 -5.59 16.43
N LEU A 68 -0.30 -5.56 15.14
CA LEU A 68 -1.17 -6.55 14.51
C LEU A 68 -0.48 -7.89 14.27
N GLY A 69 0.85 -7.93 14.28
CA GLY A 69 1.64 -9.14 14.04
C GLY A 69 1.56 -9.65 12.60
N ILE A 70 1.35 -8.75 11.63
CA ILE A 70 1.14 -9.09 10.22
C ILE A 70 2.32 -8.65 9.34
N SER A 71 2.50 -9.33 8.20
CA SER A 71 3.53 -8.97 7.22
C SER A 71 3.17 -7.68 6.48
N GLN A 72 4.15 -7.05 5.82
CA GLN A 72 3.90 -5.89 4.95
C GLN A 72 2.93 -6.21 3.81
N GLN A 73 2.95 -7.44 3.30
CA GLN A 73 2.02 -7.90 2.27
C GLN A 73 0.58 -7.99 2.80
N ALA A 74 0.40 -8.52 4.01
CA ALA A 74 -0.92 -8.56 4.65
C ALA A 74 -1.42 -7.15 4.99
N MET A 75 -0.55 -6.26 5.49
CA MET A 75 -0.90 -4.86 5.69
C MET A 75 -1.30 -4.17 4.38
N ALA A 76 -0.61 -4.48 3.29
CA ALA A 76 -0.93 -3.96 1.97
C ALA A 76 -2.30 -4.45 1.46
N ALA A 77 -2.66 -5.71 1.72
CA ALA A 77 -3.99 -6.23 1.42
C ALA A 77 -5.09 -5.48 2.20
N LEU A 78 -4.89 -5.21 3.50
CA LEU A 78 -5.83 -4.43 4.32
C LEU A 78 -6.00 -2.98 3.84
N LEU A 79 -4.94 -2.39 3.29
CA LEU A 79 -4.94 -1.02 2.79
C LEU A 79 -5.31 -0.93 1.31
N GLU A 80 -5.62 -2.05 0.64
CA GLU A 80 -5.84 -2.12 -0.81
C GLU A 80 -4.70 -1.42 -1.59
N ALA A 81 -3.48 -1.64 -1.13
CA ALA A 81 -2.28 -1.03 -1.65
C ALA A 81 -1.26 -2.10 -2.07
N SER A 82 -0.21 -1.68 -2.78
CA SER A 82 0.91 -2.58 -3.05
C SER A 82 1.82 -2.70 -1.83
N MET A 83 2.46 -3.86 -1.64
CA MET A 83 3.48 -4.06 -0.61
C MET A 83 4.60 -3.01 -0.69
N LEU A 84 5.01 -2.65 -1.92
CA LEU A 84 6.01 -1.63 -2.16
C LEU A 84 5.56 -0.24 -1.69
N SER A 85 4.29 0.10 -1.88
CA SER A 85 3.71 1.35 -1.37
C SER A 85 3.77 1.40 0.16
N VAL A 86 3.36 0.31 0.83
CA VAL A 86 3.41 0.22 2.29
C VAL A 86 4.84 0.36 2.80
N SER A 87 5.81 -0.34 2.19
CA SER A 87 7.22 -0.21 2.55
C SER A 87 7.74 1.23 2.38
N ARG A 88 7.37 1.93 1.30
CA ARG A 88 7.74 3.35 1.09
C ARG A 88 7.12 4.27 2.13
N TRP A 89 5.85 4.03 2.50
CA TRP A 89 5.17 4.79 3.54
C TRP A 89 5.77 4.54 4.92
N GLU A 90 6.06 3.29 5.28
CA GLU A 90 6.75 2.92 6.52
C GLU A 90 8.15 3.53 6.60
N SER A 91 8.86 3.65 5.47
CA SER A 91 10.16 4.32 5.40
C SER A 91 10.10 5.85 5.53
N GLY A 92 8.91 6.44 5.51
CA GLY A 92 8.71 7.90 5.54
C GLY A 92 9.14 8.65 4.27
N LYS A 93 9.63 7.94 3.25
CA LYS A 93 10.10 8.55 1.98
C LYS A 93 8.97 9.09 1.11
N VAL A 94 7.76 8.57 1.28
CA VAL A 94 6.58 8.92 0.47
C VAL A 94 5.36 9.06 1.38
N THR A 95 4.59 10.13 1.17
CA THR A 95 3.30 10.32 1.84
C THR A 95 2.17 9.67 1.03
N PRO A 96 1.24 8.94 1.67
CA PRO A 96 0.08 8.36 0.99
C PRO A 96 -0.83 9.44 0.38
N ARG A 97 -1.51 9.08 -0.73
CA ARG A 97 -2.54 9.94 -1.35
C ARG A 97 -3.79 10.01 -0.45
N ALA A 98 -4.64 11.02 -0.63
CA ALA A 98 -5.83 11.25 0.20
C ALA A 98 -6.72 9.99 0.39
N ALA A 99 -7.08 9.30 -0.69
CA ALA A 99 -7.87 8.07 -0.62
C ALA A 99 -7.18 6.90 0.13
N GLN A 100 -5.85 6.92 0.22
CA GLN A 100 -5.09 5.93 0.98
C GLN A 100 -4.94 6.35 2.45
N LEU A 101 -4.90 7.65 2.74
CA LEU A 101 -4.92 8.16 4.12
C LEU A 101 -6.21 7.80 4.85
N GLU A 102 -7.35 7.84 4.17
CA GLU A 102 -8.63 7.40 4.75
C GLU A 102 -8.59 5.90 5.11
N ARG A 103 -8.08 5.05 4.21
CA ARG A 103 -7.89 3.62 4.47
C ARG A 103 -6.89 3.35 5.61
N ILE A 104 -5.80 4.10 5.65
CA ILE A 104 -4.83 4.00 6.75
C ILE A 104 -5.49 4.40 8.08
N GLN A 105 -6.31 5.46 8.08
CA GLN A 105 -7.02 5.88 9.27
C GLN A 105 -8.00 4.81 9.77
N THR A 106 -8.71 4.11 8.87
CA THR A 106 -9.59 3.02 9.28
C THR A 106 -8.78 1.84 9.83
N VAL A 107 -7.70 1.43 9.16
CA VAL A 107 -6.85 0.32 9.60
C VAL A 107 -6.10 0.62 10.92
N LEU A 108 -5.77 1.88 11.20
CA LEU A 108 -5.18 2.26 12.49
C LEU A 108 -6.16 2.08 13.67
N LYS A 109 -7.47 2.17 13.41
CA LYS A 109 -8.52 2.03 14.43
C LYS A 109 -8.91 0.58 14.71
N ILE A 110 -8.69 -0.34 13.76
CA ILE A 110 -9.09 -1.75 13.92
C ILE A 110 -8.10 -2.54 14.80
N GLY A 111 -8.60 -3.58 15.48
CA GLY A 111 -7.79 -4.49 16.30
C GLY A 111 -7.31 -5.75 15.57
N LYS A 112 -6.50 -6.58 16.24
CA LYS A 112 -5.98 -7.87 15.71
C LYS A 112 -7.07 -8.78 15.14
N ARG A 113 -8.19 -8.90 15.86
CA ARG A 113 -9.31 -9.78 15.50
C ARG A 113 -9.98 -9.35 14.20
N GLU A 114 -10.20 -8.05 14.05
CA GLU A 114 -10.84 -7.47 12.86
C GLU A 114 -9.89 -7.47 11.66
N ALA A 115 -8.59 -7.19 11.88
CA ALA A 115 -7.58 -7.30 10.84
C ALA A 115 -7.51 -8.73 10.26
N LYS A 116 -7.58 -9.75 11.14
CA LYS A 116 -7.61 -11.15 10.69
C LYS A 116 -8.87 -11.49 9.91
N ALA A 117 -10.04 -10.99 10.35
CA ALA A 117 -11.30 -11.20 9.62
C ALA A 117 -11.25 -10.59 8.20
N LYS A 118 -10.70 -9.38 8.05
CA LYS A 118 -10.56 -8.73 6.74
C LYS A 118 -9.52 -9.39 5.81
N LEU A 119 -8.59 -10.16 6.36
CA LEU A 119 -7.59 -10.91 5.57
C LEU A 119 -8.05 -12.32 5.19
N GLN A 120 -9.13 -12.81 5.78
CA GLN A 120 -9.70 -14.14 5.54
C GLN A 120 -10.95 -14.10 4.63
N GLY A 121 -11.41 -12.90 4.29
CA GLY A 121 -12.52 -12.67 3.37
C GLY A 121 -12.06 -12.51 1.92
#